data_AF-A0A3M2EYN6-F1
#
_entry.id   AF-A0A3M2EYN6-F1
#
_cell.length_a   1.000
_cell.length_b   1.000
_cell.length_c   1.000
_cell.angle_alpha   90.00
_cell.angle_beta   90.00
_cell.angle_gamma   90.00
#
_symmetry.space_group_name_H-M   'P 1'
#
loop_
_entity.id
_entity.type
_entity.pdbx_description
1 polymer ?
#
loop_
_entity_poly.entity_id
_entity_poly.type
_entity_poly.pdbx_seq_one_letter_code
_entity_poly.pdbx_strand_id
1 'polypeptide(L)'
;MSAPARHWNMCRTRCMSASRRPRMPPPSRMPPPPRMPGRRRRPRQRRGRDPRGGLTARHIRESLGNSPRRPGGAPRFPTPRPRRRRAVPRGHGGMPKGFAMRIAVAVTLALLALAAARPAAAQNMDSAQPGLISQILHEDGYKASIETDSGGNPVIRSAAQGVNFSIYFYGCREGRDCTSVQFSSGFRMRDPLSPDQVNDWNGRKRFARAWRDSDGNAFLRMDVLVSGGLGEENFRQQFKLWTVLLNDYVAHIGWRS
;
A
#
# COMPACT_ATOMS: atom_id res chain seq x y z
N MET A 1 76.87 0.51 -18.17
CA MET A 1 77.55 1.70 -17.59
C MET A 1 76.55 2.39 -16.69
N SER A 2 76.90 2.52 -15.41
CA SER A 2 76.01 2.86 -14.30
C SER A 2 76.24 4.30 -13.83
N ALA A 3 75.14 5.06 -13.66
CA ALA A 3 74.88 6.20 -12.74
C ALA A 3 75.86 7.43 -12.74
N PRO A 4 75.45 8.62 -12.24
CA PRO A 4 75.18 8.79 -10.80
C PRO A 4 73.96 9.65 -10.41
N ALA A 5 73.49 9.36 -9.20
CA ALA A 5 72.57 10.13 -8.39
C ALA A 5 73.30 11.26 -7.63
N ARG A 6 72.65 12.44 -7.50
CA ARG A 6 72.79 13.46 -6.43
C ARG A 6 71.46 14.24 -6.45
N HIS A 7 70.75 14.59 -5.38
CA HIS A 7 71.12 15.00 -4.03
C HIS A 7 69.93 14.76 -3.07
N TRP A 8 70.21 14.28 -1.86
CA TRP A 8 69.28 14.26 -0.73
C TRP A 8 69.40 15.54 0.10
N ASN A 9 68.28 15.88 0.75
CA ASN A 9 68.11 16.67 1.97
C ASN A 9 68.49 18.16 1.98
N MET A 10 67.48 19.02 2.16
CA MET A 10 67.40 20.04 3.23
C MET A 10 66.07 20.80 3.15
N CYS A 11 65.11 20.46 4.02
CA CYS A 11 64.23 21.40 4.77
C CYS A 11 63.06 20.66 5.42
N ARG A 12 63.34 19.98 6.53
CA ARG A 12 62.35 19.83 7.61
C ARG A 12 62.32 21.16 8.38
N THR A 13 61.38 22.06 8.08
CA THR A 13 60.76 22.90 9.12
C THR A 13 59.55 23.66 8.54
N ARG A 14 58.43 23.62 9.30
CA ARG A 14 57.23 24.47 9.20
C ARG A 14 56.28 24.25 8.01
N CYS A 15 55.28 23.40 8.24
CA CYS A 15 53.89 23.68 7.88
C CYS A 15 52.93 22.82 8.74
N MET A 16 52.95 23.02 10.07
CA MET A 16 51.76 22.76 10.89
C MET A 16 50.94 24.04 10.90
N SER A 17 50.08 24.23 9.89
CA SER A 17 49.02 25.25 9.95
C SER A 17 47.74 24.55 10.38
N ALA A 18 47.27 24.94 11.57
CA ALA A 18 46.09 24.41 12.22
C ALA A 18 44.82 24.73 11.42
N SER A 19 44.21 23.72 10.80
CA SER A 19 42.83 23.80 10.33
C SER A 19 41.88 23.65 11.53
N ARG A 20 41.73 24.73 12.30
CA ARG A 20 40.64 24.83 13.29
C ARG A 20 39.31 24.91 12.52
N ARG A 21 38.62 23.77 12.40
CA ARG A 21 37.19 23.78 12.05
C ARG A 21 36.44 24.58 13.11
N PRO A 22 35.58 25.55 12.77
CA PRO A 22 34.74 26.21 13.75
C PRO A 22 33.82 25.15 14.40
N ARG A 23 33.80 25.09 15.73
CA ARG A 23 32.84 24.28 16.48
C ARG A 23 31.45 24.86 16.22
N MET A 24 30.55 24.06 15.64
CA MET A 24 29.12 24.37 15.64
C MET A 24 28.66 24.59 17.09
N PRO A 25 27.89 25.65 17.37
CA PRO A 25 27.25 25.79 18.67
C PRO A 25 26.28 24.61 18.89
N PRO A 26 26.13 24.12 20.13
CA PRO A 26 25.13 23.10 20.43
C PRO A 26 23.74 23.60 20.05
N PRO A 27 22.83 22.72 19.57
CA PRO A 27 21.47 23.13 19.24
C PRO A 27 20.83 23.77 20.48
N SER A 28 20.32 24.98 20.32
CA SER A 28 19.55 25.67 21.35
C SER A 28 18.43 24.75 21.80
N ARG A 29 18.34 24.46 23.11
CA ARG A 29 17.24 23.68 23.67
C ARG A 29 15.94 24.39 23.27
N MET A 30 15.08 23.70 22.52
CA MET A 30 13.73 24.20 22.23
C MET A 30 13.05 24.56 23.55
N PRO A 31 12.40 25.72 23.65
CA PRO A 31 11.57 26.03 24.81
C PRO A 31 10.46 24.96 24.92
N PRO A 32 10.07 24.56 26.14
CA PRO A 32 8.98 23.62 26.31
C PRO A 32 7.71 24.20 25.67
N PRO A 33 6.83 23.35 25.09
CA PRO A 33 5.59 23.82 24.51
C PRO A 33 4.77 24.57 25.58
N PRO A 34 4.00 25.60 25.19
CA PRO A 34 3.15 26.33 26.12
C PRO A 34 2.21 25.34 26.82
N ARG A 35 2.09 25.47 28.15
CA ARG A 35 1.14 24.67 28.94
C ARG A 35 -0.26 24.94 28.40
N MET A 36 -0.86 23.94 27.78
CA MET A 36 -2.26 23.98 27.39
C MET A 36 -3.12 24.36 28.60
N PRO A 37 -4.07 25.31 28.48
CA PRO A 37 -4.99 25.61 29.56
C PRO A 37 -5.73 24.31 29.94
N GLY A 38 -5.65 23.97 31.24
CA GLY A 38 -6.18 22.72 31.76
C GLY A 38 -7.61 22.50 31.30
N ARG A 39 -7.89 21.33 30.71
CA ARG A 39 -9.26 20.92 30.38
C ARG A 39 -10.09 21.01 31.65
N ARG A 40 -10.93 22.04 31.77
CA ARG A 40 -12.02 22.05 32.75
C ARG A 40 -12.84 20.79 32.48
N ARG A 41 -12.82 19.84 33.42
CA ARG A 41 -13.70 18.68 33.36
C ARG A 41 -15.13 19.22 33.27
N ARG A 42 -15.82 18.95 32.16
CA ARG A 42 -17.24 19.27 32.06
C ARG A 42 -17.97 18.59 33.22
N PRO A 43 -18.90 19.27 33.91
CA PRO A 43 -19.69 18.64 34.96
C PRO A 43 -20.37 17.40 34.39
N ARG A 44 -20.25 16.29 35.11
CA ARG A 44 -20.92 15.03 34.77
C ARG A 44 -22.42 15.33 34.78
N GLN A 45 -23.03 15.40 33.60
CA GLN A 45 -24.46 15.64 33.46
C GLN A 45 -25.18 14.49 34.16
N ARG A 46 -25.69 14.75 35.37
CA ARG A 46 -26.61 13.84 36.06
C ARG A 46 -27.81 13.72 35.13
N ARG A 47 -27.99 12.55 34.51
CA ARG A 47 -29.20 12.24 33.75
C ARG A 47 -30.38 12.40 34.70
N GLY A 48 -31.17 13.45 34.47
CA GLY A 48 -32.47 13.62 35.10
C GLY A 48 -33.34 12.44 34.71
N ARG A 49 -33.97 11.84 35.72
CA ARG A 49 -35.00 10.80 35.59
C ARG A 49 -36.30 11.52 35.26
N ASP A 50 -36.82 11.30 34.06
CA ASP A 50 -38.15 11.76 33.66
C ASP A 50 -39.24 10.91 34.36
N PRO A 51 -40.28 11.48 35.01
CA PRO A 51 -41.25 10.72 35.81
C PRO A 51 -42.43 10.10 35.05
N ARG A 52 -42.50 10.16 33.71
CA ARG A 52 -43.60 9.53 32.97
C ARG A 52 -43.12 8.94 31.64
N GLY A 53 -43.34 7.63 31.47
CA GLY A 53 -43.16 6.96 30.17
C GLY A 53 -42.21 5.77 30.21
N GLY A 54 -42.52 4.78 31.05
CA GLY A 54 -41.92 3.46 30.88
C GLY A 54 -42.24 2.94 29.48
N LEU A 55 -41.21 2.66 28.70
CA LEU A 55 -41.35 1.92 27.45
C LEU A 55 -41.91 0.54 27.81
N THR A 56 -43.21 0.37 27.59
CA THR A 56 -43.82 -0.96 27.64
C THR A 56 -43.11 -1.85 26.62
N ALA A 57 -43.01 -3.14 26.92
CA ALA A 57 -42.38 -4.17 26.06
C ALA A 57 -42.96 -4.23 24.62
N ARG A 58 -44.00 -3.45 24.34
CA ARG A 58 -44.64 -3.28 23.04
C ARG A 58 -43.82 -2.42 22.06
N HIS A 59 -43.03 -1.45 22.53
CA HIS A 59 -42.31 -0.51 21.66
C HIS A 59 -40.94 -1.01 21.13
N ILE A 60 -40.32 -2.00 21.79
CA ILE A 60 -39.09 -2.63 21.28
C ILE A 60 -39.39 -3.54 20.06
N ARG A 61 -40.64 -3.99 19.92
CA ARG A 61 -41.05 -4.92 18.86
C ARG A 61 -41.29 -4.23 17.50
N GLU A 62 -41.47 -2.91 17.44
CA GLU A 62 -41.79 -2.18 16.21
C GLU A 62 -40.56 -1.53 15.53
N SER A 63 -39.44 -1.33 16.25
CA SER A 63 -38.20 -0.77 15.68
C SER A 63 -37.31 -1.81 14.98
N LEU A 64 -37.54 -3.10 15.25
CA LEU A 64 -36.91 -4.20 14.53
C LEU A 64 -37.85 -4.67 13.41
N GLY A 65 -37.72 -4.05 12.25
CA GLY A 65 -38.42 -4.46 11.04
C GLY A 65 -38.33 -5.98 10.83
N ASN A 66 -39.50 -6.58 10.55
CA ASN A 66 -39.69 -7.99 10.24
C ASN A 66 -38.70 -8.47 9.17
N SER A 67 -37.58 -9.05 9.59
CA SER A 67 -36.84 -9.98 8.74
C SER A 67 -37.57 -11.32 8.75
N PRO A 68 -38.00 -11.86 7.59
CA PRO A 68 -38.63 -13.17 7.55
C PRO A 68 -37.64 -14.20 8.09
N ARG A 69 -38.09 -14.95 9.12
CA ARG A 69 -37.35 -16.08 9.66
C ARG A 69 -37.09 -17.05 8.51
N ARG A 70 -35.81 -17.22 8.14
CA ARG A 70 -35.39 -18.34 7.27
C ARG A 70 -35.90 -19.64 7.93
N PRO A 71 -36.68 -20.47 7.24
CA PRO A 71 -37.00 -21.79 7.77
C PRO A 71 -35.68 -22.56 7.88
N GLY A 72 -35.31 -22.91 9.10
CA GLY A 72 -34.27 -23.88 9.37
C GLY A 72 -34.74 -25.24 8.88
N GLY A 73 -34.40 -25.57 7.65
CA GLY A 73 -34.50 -26.91 7.10
C GLY A 73 -33.20 -27.19 6.35
N ALA A 74 -32.35 -28.06 6.90
CA ALA A 74 -31.28 -28.65 6.12
C ALA A 74 -31.91 -29.27 4.85
N PRO A 75 -31.32 -29.12 3.66
CA PRO A 75 -31.83 -29.78 2.48
C PRO A 75 -31.81 -31.29 2.72
N ARG A 76 -32.99 -31.88 2.89
CA ARG A 76 -33.17 -33.34 2.86
C ARG A 76 -32.91 -33.76 1.42
N PHE A 77 -31.71 -34.24 1.16
CA PHE A 77 -31.41 -34.90 -0.11
C PHE A 77 -32.39 -36.06 -0.28
N PRO A 78 -33.14 -36.14 -1.40
CA PRO A 78 -33.99 -37.28 -1.66
C PRO A 78 -33.11 -38.52 -1.75
N THR A 79 -33.36 -39.51 -0.90
CA THR A 79 -32.72 -40.82 -1.03
C THR A 79 -33.11 -41.42 -2.38
N PRO A 80 -32.17 -42.02 -3.13
CA PRO A 80 -32.50 -42.62 -4.42
C PRO A 80 -33.53 -43.74 -4.21
N ARG A 81 -34.71 -43.60 -4.81
CA ARG A 81 -35.65 -44.73 -4.90
C ARG A 81 -34.96 -45.88 -5.64
N PRO A 82 -35.07 -47.13 -5.17
CA PRO A 82 -34.55 -48.26 -5.91
C PRO A 82 -35.31 -48.35 -7.25
N ARG A 83 -34.63 -48.02 -8.35
CA ARG A 83 -35.16 -48.25 -9.70
C ARG A 83 -35.37 -49.75 -9.87
N ARG A 84 -36.62 -50.17 -10.05
CA ARG A 84 -36.95 -51.52 -10.55
C ARG A 84 -36.11 -51.75 -11.80
N ARG A 85 -35.22 -52.75 -11.74
CA ARG A 85 -34.47 -53.24 -12.89
C ARG A 85 -35.48 -53.72 -13.92
N ARG A 86 -35.71 -52.94 -14.98
CA ARG A 86 -36.32 -53.47 -16.19
C ARG A 86 -35.27 -54.37 -16.84
N ALA A 87 -35.66 -55.61 -17.12
CA ALA A 87 -34.86 -56.53 -17.90
C ALA A 87 -34.56 -55.89 -19.28
N VAL A 88 -33.29 -55.87 -19.65
CA VAL A 88 -32.82 -55.45 -20.96
C VAL A 88 -33.14 -56.60 -21.94
N PRO A 89 -33.87 -56.38 -23.04
CA PRO A 89 -34.01 -57.41 -24.06
C PRO A 89 -32.66 -57.61 -24.74
N ARG A 90 -32.20 -58.86 -24.82
CA ARG A 90 -31.06 -59.24 -25.66
C ARG A 90 -31.45 -59.09 -27.13
N GLY A 91 -31.22 -57.90 -27.69
CA GLY A 91 -31.23 -57.67 -29.12
C GLY A 91 -29.84 -57.93 -29.69
N HIS A 92 -29.68 -59.03 -30.42
CA HIS A 92 -28.56 -59.23 -31.32
C HIS A 92 -28.73 -58.31 -32.54
N GLY A 93 -28.12 -57.12 -32.48
CA GLY A 93 -28.09 -56.17 -33.59
C GLY A 93 -26.72 -55.52 -33.67
N GLY A 94 -25.98 -55.81 -34.74
CA GLY A 94 -24.62 -55.33 -34.96
C GLY A 94 -24.52 -53.80 -34.90
N MET A 95 -23.56 -53.31 -34.12
CA MET A 95 -23.30 -51.88 -33.95
C MET A 95 -22.58 -51.33 -35.19
N PRO A 96 -23.10 -50.30 -35.89
CA PRO A 96 -22.36 -49.66 -36.98
C PRO A 96 -21.16 -48.89 -36.43
N LYS A 97 -19.99 -49.14 -37.03
CA LYS A 97 -18.63 -48.74 -36.60
C LYS A 97 -18.36 -47.21 -36.56
N GLY A 98 -19.38 -46.35 -36.67
CA GLY A 98 -19.22 -44.89 -36.83
C GLY A 98 -19.56 -44.03 -35.61
N PHE A 99 -20.28 -44.55 -34.61
CA PHE A 99 -20.80 -43.71 -33.52
C PHE A 99 -19.93 -43.70 -32.25
N ALA A 100 -19.02 -44.67 -32.10
CA ALA A 100 -18.13 -44.79 -30.93
C ALA A 100 -17.03 -43.71 -30.88
N MET A 101 -16.71 -43.08 -32.01
CA MET A 101 -15.56 -42.17 -32.12
C MET A 101 -15.87 -40.70 -31.74
N ARG A 102 -17.15 -40.32 -31.64
CA ARG A 102 -17.55 -38.92 -31.37
C ARG A 102 -17.79 -38.61 -29.89
N ILE A 103 -18.13 -39.60 -29.06
CA ILE A 103 -18.35 -39.40 -27.62
C ILE A 103 -17.03 -39.47 -26.82
N ALA A 104 -16.06 -40.25 -27.27
CA ALA A 104 -14.75 -40.39 -26.61
C ALA A 104 -13.90 -39.10 -26.65
N VAL A 105 -14.07 -38.27 -27.70
CA VAL A 105 -13.32 -37.02 -27.91
C VAL A 105 -13.82 -35.88 -26.99
N ALA A 106 -15.12 -35.81 -26.71
CA ALA A 106 -15.70 -34.74 -25.91
C ALA A 106 -15.37 -34.86 -24.40
N VAL A 107 -15.20 -36.09 -23.89
CA VAL A 107 -14.87 -36.33 -22.47
C VAL A 107 -13.39 -36.09 -22.18
N THR A 108 -12.49 -36.35 -23.13
CA THR A 108 -11.05 -36.07 -22.98
C THR A 108 -10.76 -34.57 -23.00
N LEU A 109 -11.44 -33.79 -23.84
CA LEU A 109 -11.29 -32.32 -23.88
C LEU A 109 -11.73 -31.62 -22.58
N ALA A 110 -12.78 -32.11 -21.91
CA ALA A 110 -13.25 -31.54 -20.64
C ALA A 110 -12.30 -31.83 -19.47
N LEU A 111 -11.58 -32.95 -19.48
CA LEU A 111 -10.59 -33.31 -18.45
C LEU A 111 -9.27 -32.55 -18.61
N LEU A 112 -8.89 -32.16 -19.83
CA LEU A 112 -7.72 -31.30 -20.08
C LEU A 112 -7.94 -29.84 -19.64
N ALA A 113 -9.18 -29.34 -19.66
CA ALA A 113 -9.49 -27.98 -19.24
C ALA A 113 -9.37 -27.75 -17.72
N LEU A 114 -9.60 -28.78 -16.89
CA LEU A 114 -9.46 -28.68 -15.42
C LEU A 114 -8.00 -28.72 -14.94
N ALA A 115 -7.06 -29.18 -15.78
CA ALA A 115 -5.63 -29.24 -15.42
C ALA A 115 -4.89 -27.90 -15.64
N ALA A 116 -5.50 -26.94 -16.35
CA ALA A 116 -4.90 -25.65 -16.66
C ALA A 116 -5.23 -24.54 -15.65
N ALA A 117 -6.19 -24.76 -14.74
CA ALA A 117 -6.51 -23.81 -13.68
C ALA A 117 -5.48 -23.92 -12.55
N ARG A 118 -4.26 -23.39 -12.78
CA ARG A 118 -3.31 -23.16 -11.69
C ARG A 118 -3.87 -22.05 -10.80
N PRO A 119 -3.97 -22.24 -9.47
CA PRO A 119 -4.22 -21.10 -8.59
C PRO A 119 -3.08 -20.11 -8.82
N ALA A 120 -3.42 -18.84 -9.08
CA ALA A 120 -2.43 -17.78 -9.04
C ALA A 120 -1.90 -17.74 -7.60
N ALA A 121 -0.71 -18.29 -7.39
CA ALA A 121 -0.02 -18.12 -6.12
C ALA A 121 0.29 -16.63 -6.01
N ALA A 122 -0.50 -15.91 -5.22
CA ALA A 122 -0.21 -14.53 -4.88
C ALA A 122 1.17 -14.52 -4.20
N GLN A 123 2.16 -13.93 -4.85
CA GLN A 123 3.45 -13.67 -4.22
C GLN A 123 3.21 -12.58 -3.17
N ASN A 124 3.11 -13.00 -1.92
CA ASN A 124 2.97 -12.09 -0.79
C ASN A 124 4.32 -11.49 -0.46
N MET A 125 4.38 -10.16 -0.39
CA MET A 125 5.50 -9.44 0.18
C MET A 125 5.28 -9.35 1.69
N ASP A 126 5.99 -10.18 2.45
CA ASP A 126 5.97 -10.09 3.92
C ASP A 126 6.70 -8.84 4.43
N SER A 127 7.58 -8.29 3.59
CA SER A 127 8.37 -7.10 3.82
C SER A 127 8.60 -6.32 2.51
N ALA A 128 8.83 -5.01 2.63
CA ALA A 128 9.18 -4.16 1.52
C ALA A 128 10.69 -4.26 1.24
N GLN A 129 11.03 -4.83 0.09
CA GLN A 129 12.41 -4.91 -0.39
C GLN A 129 12.61 -3.88 -1.51
N PRO A 130 13.62 -2.99 -1.43
CA PRO A 130 13.87 -1.98 -2.46
C PRO A 130 14.07 -2.57 -3.86
N GLY A 131 14.80 -3.68 -3.96
CA GLY A 131 15.03 -4.37 -5.24
C GLY A 131 13.73 -4.85 -5.89
N LEU A 132 12.85 -5.50 -5.12
CA LEU A 132 11.56 -5.99 -5.59
C LEU A 132 10.64 -4.84 -6.02
N ILE A 133 10.53 -3.78 -5.22
CA ILE A 133 9.71 -2.62 -5.58
C ILE A 133 10.25 -1.94 -6.85
N SER A 134 11.56 -1.79 -6.98
CA SER A 134 12.18 -1.24 -8.20
C SER A 134 11.86 -2.09 -9.42
N GLN A 135 11.91 -3.42 -9.29
CA GLN A 135 11.55 -4.35 -10.37
C GLN A 135 10.08 -4.21 -10.76
N ILE A 136 9.15 -4.19 -9.79
CA ILE A 136 7.71 -4.00 -10.03
C ILE A 136 7.46 -2.73 -10.83
N LEU A 137 8.10 -1.62 -10.45
CA LEU A 137 7.99 -0.34 -11.16
C LEU A 137 8.52 -0.43 -12.60
N HIS A 138 9.66 -1.10 -12.82
CA HIS A 138 10.20 -1.32 -14.16
C HIS A 138 9.28 -2.15 -15.05
N GLU A 139 8.70 -3.22 -14.51
CA GLU A 139 7.74 -4.06 -15.21
C GLU A 139 6.45 -3.31 -15.58
N ASP A 140 6.05 -2.35 -14.73
CA ASP A 140 4.93 -1.42 -15.02
C ASP A 140 5.30 -0.27 -15.96
N GLY A 141 6.54 -0.23 -16.49
CA GLY A 141 6.99 0.76 -17.46
C GLY A 141 7.56 2.05 -16.87
N TYR A 142 7.86 2.07 -15.57
CA TYR A 142 8.41 3.24 -14.87
C TYR A 142 9.94 3.13 -14.75
N LYS A 143 10.61 4.29 -14.78
CA LYS A 143 12.01 4.37 -14.34
C LYS A 143 12.05 4.28 -12.82
N ALA A 144 12.98 3.53 -12.26
CA ALA A 144 13.22 3.43 -10.83
C ALA A 144 14.74 3.35 -10.60
N SER A 145 15.29 4.25 -9.77
CA SER A 145 16.67 4.18 -9.31
C SER A 145 16.71 4.05 -7.81
N ILE A 146 17.43 3.04 -7.32
CA ILE A 146 17.69 2.87 -5.89
C ILE A 146 18.88 3.74 -5.51
N GLU A 147 18.66 4.63 -4.56
CA GLU A 147 19.64 5.53 -3.96
C GLU A 147 19.65 5.34 -2.44
N THR A 148 20.49 6.12 -1.76
CA THR A 148 20.56 6.17 -0.30
C THR A 148 20.20 7.58 0.18
N ASP A 149 19.33 7.67 1.19
CA ASP A 149 18.99 8.93 1.83
C ASP A 149 20.09 9.41 2.81
N SER A 150 19.94 10.61 3.37
CA SER A 150 20.89 11.17 4.33
C SER A 150 21.03 10.35 5.64
N GLY A 151 20.06 9.49 5.93
CA GLY A 151 20.05 8.58 7.06
C GLY A 151 20.63 7.21 6.77
N GLY A 152 21.11 6.96 5.54
CA GLY A 152 21.66 5.67 5.13
C GLY A 152 20.60 4.65 4.70
N ASN A 153 19.32 5.04 4.61
CA ASN A 153 18.24 4.13 4.20
C ASN A 153 18.07 4.14 2.68
N PRO A 154 17.63 3.02 2.08
CA PRO A 154 17.31 3.00 0.67
C PRO A 154 16.14 3.95 0.36
N VAL A 155 16.22 4.60 -0.80
CA VAL A 155 15.14 5.38 -1.39
C VAL A 155 15.06 5.05 -2.87
N ILE A 156 13.85 4.89 -3.42
CA ILE A 156 13.67 4.77 -4.87
C ILE A 156 13.26 6.13 -5.42
N ARG A 157 13.95 6.62 -6.46
CA ARG A 157 13.51 7.77 -7.27
C ARG A 157 12.82 7.28 -8.52
N SER A 158 11.70 7.91 -8.85
CA SER A 158 10.91 7.59 -10.04
C SER A 158 10.11 8.81 -10.50
N ALA A 159 9.41 8.69 -11.62
CA ALA A 159 8.55 9.74 -12.14
C ALA A 159 7.30 9.14 -12.77
N ALA A 160 6.15 9.80 -12.55
CA ALA A 160 4.88 9.46 -13.17
C ALA A 160 4.26 10.73 -13.73
N GLN A 161 3.79 10.69 -14.99
CA GLN A 161 3.10 11.83 -15.64
C GLN A 161 3.92 13.14 -15.59
N GLY A 162 5.24 13.04 -15.76
CA GLY A 162 6.15 14.20 -15.71
C GLY A 162 6.49 14.71 -14.30
N VAL A 163 5.96 14.07 -13.25
CA VAL A 163 6.18 14.46 -11.85
C VAL A 163 7.12 13.47 -11.18
N ASN A 164 8.22 14.00 -10.63
CA ASN A 164 9.16 13.21 -9.85
C ASN A 164 8.55 12.85 -8.49
N PHE A 165 8.78 11.62 -8.05
CA PHE A 165 8.42 11.17 -6.71
C PHE A 165 9.51 10.26 -6.15
N SER A 166 9.38 9.94 -4.88
CA SER A 166 10.30 9.06 -4.17
C SER A 166 9.54 8.08 -3.30
N ILE A 167 10.08 6.87 -3.19
CA ILE A 167 9.57 5.82 -2.30
C ILE A 167 10.59 5.67 -1.18
N TYR A 168 10.20 6.11 0.01
CA TYR A 168 10.99 5.97 1.23
C TYR A 168 10.62 4.67 1.94
N PHE A 169 11.61 4.06 2.58
CA PHE A 169 11.46 2.78 3.27
C PHE A 169 11.58 2.97 4.78
N TYR A 170 10.67 2.36 5.55
CA TYR A 170 10.60 2.52 7.00
C TYR A 170 10.51 1.19 7.73
N GLY A 171 11.02 1.17 8.97
CA GLY A 171 11.02 -0.03 9.81
C GLY A 171 11.91 -1.15 9.27
N CYS A 172 12.99 -0.79 8.56
CA CYS A 172 13.91 -1.73 7.95
C CYS A 172 14.81 -2.41 8.99
N ARG A 173 15.18 -3.66 8.71
CA ARG A 173 16.26 -4.39 9.39
C ARG A 173 17.48 -4.38 8.48
N GLU A 174 18.55 -3.70 8.90
CA GLU A 174 19.79 -3.56 8.12
C GLU A 174 19.56 -3.01 6.69
N GLY A 175 18.66 -2.04 6.52
CA GLY A 175 18.32 -1.47 5.22
C GLY A 175 17.52 -2.42 4.30
N ARG A 176 17.07 -3.56 4.82
CA ARG A 176 16.24 -4.56 4.14
C ARG A 176 14.97 -4.81 4.93
N ASP A 177 14.07 -5.62 4.37
CA ASP A 177 12.87 -6.13 5.04
C ASP A 177 12.05 -5.06 5.79
N CYS A 178 11.70 -3.98 5.08
CA CYS A 178 11.04 -2.84 5.68
C CYS A 178 9.55 -3.11 5.90
N THR A 179 8.97 -2.59 6.99
CA THR A 179 7.57 -2.86 7.33
C THR A 179 6.58 -2.01 6.54
N SER A 180 7.03 -0.88 6.01
CA SER A 180 6.20 0.05 5.25
C SER A 180 7.04 0.87 4.27
N VAL A 181 6.34 1.45 3.29
CA VAL A 181 6.89 2.43 2.37
C VAL A 181 6.05 3.70 2.36
N GLN A 182 6.65 4.82 1.96
CA GLN A 182 5.96 6.08 1.74
C GLN A 182 6.28 6.60 0.34
N PHE A 183 5.25 6.76 -0.48
CA PHE A 183 5.34 7.58 -1.68
C PHE A 183 5.33 9.05 -1.27
N SER A 184 6.22 9.84 -1.85
CA SER A 184 6.40 11.24 -1.51
C SER A 184 6.75 12.06 -2.75
N SER A 185 6.12 13.22 -2.90
CA SER A 185 6.50 14.23 -3.87
C SER A 185 6.46 15.61 -3.23
N GLY A 186 7.37 16.48 -3.65
CA GLY A 186 7.51 17.86 -3.17
C GLY A 186 7.54 18.82 -4.35
N PHE A 187 6.87 19.96 -4.19
CA PHE A 187 6.63 20.93 -5.24
C PHE A 187 7.07 22.30 -4.76
N ARG A 188 8.07 22.85 -5.43
CA ARG A 188 8.46 24.24 -5.22
C ARG A 188 7.41 25.14 -5.87
N MET A 189 6.72 25.92 -5.05
CA MET A 189 5.58 26.72 -5.49
C MET A 189 6.03 28.12 -5.92
N ARG A 190 5.43 28.66 -6.99
CA ARG A 190 5.60 30.07 -7.37
C ARG A 190 4.81 30.96 -6.41
N ASP A 191 3.54 30.60 -6.23
CA ASP A 191 2.64 31.20 -5.26
C ASP A 191 2.49 30.26 -4.06
N PRO A 192 2.76 30.71 -2.82
CA PRO A 192 2.68 29.86 -1.64
C PRO A 192 1.33 29.15 -1.50
N LEU A 193 1.35 27.83 -1.29
CA LEU A 193 0.13 27.06 -1.06
C LEU A 193 -0.51 27.52 0.27
N SER A 194 -1.81 27.84 0.25
CA SER A 194 -2.50 28.26 1.47
C SER A 194 -2.81 27.05 2.39
N PRO A 195 -2.88 27.26 3.72
CA PRO A 195 -3.39 26.22 4.63
C PRO A 195 -4.80 25.74 4.27
N ASP A 196 -5.66 26.61 3.74
CA ASP A 196 -7.02 26.24 3.33
C ASP A 196 -7.03 25.27 2.14
N GLN A 197 -6.15 25.47 1.15
CA GLN A 197 -5.98 24.51 0.05
C GLN A 197 -5.47 23.14 0.55
N VAL A 198 -4.59 23.13 1.56
CA VAL A 198 -4.13 21.88 2.20
C VAL A 198 -5.28 21.18 2.91
N ASN A 199 -6.07 21.93 3.68
CA ASN A 199 -7.22 21.39 4.42
C ASN A 199 -8.31 20.87 3.47
N ASP A 200 -8.58 21.58 2.39
CA ASP A 200 -9.55 21.16 1.37
C ASP A 200 -9.12 19.84 0.70
N TRP A 201 -7.85 19.68 0.33
CA TRP A 201 -7.33 18.40 -0.17
C TRP A 201 -7.56 17.27 0.85
N ASN A 202 -7.09 17.46 2.08
CA ASN A 202 -7.16 16.45 3.13
C ASN A 202 -8.60 16.13 3.55
N GLY A 203 -9.53 17.07 3.40
CA GLY A 203 -10.96 16.86 3.65
C GLY A 203 -11.63 16.03 2.56
N ARG A 204 -11.15 16.11 1.31
CA ARG A 204 -11.74 15.42 0.15
C ARG A 204 -11.05 14.09 -0.21
N LYS A 205 -9.78 13.91 0.18
CA LYS A 205 -8.96 12.75 -0.22
C LYS A 205 -8.56 11.91 1.00
N ARG A 206 -8.83 10.61 0.94
CA ARG A 206 -8.61 9.68 2.06
C ARG A 206 -7.20 9.09 2.12
N PHE A 207 -6.55 8.89 0.97
CA PHE A 207 -5.40 7.98 0.85
C PHE A 207 -4.06 8.67 0.60
N ALA A 208 -4.02 10.00 0.50
CA ALA A 208 -2.77 10.76 0.48
C ALA A 208 -2.95 12.06 1.24
N ARG A 209 -1.96 12.40 2.07
CA ARG A 209 -1.97 13.62 2.89
C ARG A 209 -1.14 14.70 2.24
N ALA A 210 -1.70 15.89 2.18
CA ALA A 210 -1.01 17.12 1.79
C ALA A 210 -0.49 17.86 3.01
N TRP A 211 0.65 18.53 2.85
CA TRP A 211 1.17 19.51 3.80
C TRP A 211 2.02 20.56 3.06
N ARG A 212 2.37 21.64 3.77
CA ARG A 212 3.26 22.68 3.27
C ARG A 212 4.35 23.02 4.26
N ASP A 213 5.51 23.45 3.77
CA ASP A 213 6.57 24.01 4.61
C ASP A 213 6.31 25.51 4.92
N SER A 214 7.26 26.15 5.60
CA SER A 214 7.20 27.58 5.96
C SER A 214 7.16 28.51 4.76
N ASP A 215 7.74 28.08 3.63
CA ASP A 215 7.85 28.86 2.41
C ASP A 215 6.61 28.65 1.50
N GLY A 216 5.69 27.77 1.92
CA GLY A 216 4.49 27.43 1.18
C GLY A 216 4.72 26.44 0.05
N ASN A 217 5.86 25.73 0.03
CA ASN A 217 6.06 24.62 -0.90
C ASN A 217 5.15 23.47 -0.52
N ALA A 218 4.57 22.84 -1.53
CA ALA A 218 3.56 21.81 -1.36
C ALA A 218 4.20 20.42 -1.31
N PHE A 219 3.63 19.52 -0.52
CA PHE A 219 4.08 18.13 -0.43
C PHE A 219 2.89 17.19 -0.40
N LEU A 220 3.02 16.04 -1.05
CA LEU A 220 2.05 14.95 -1.03
C LEU A 220 2.72 13.67 -0.54
N ARG A 221 2.07 12.95 0.38
CA ARG A 221 2.56 11.66 0.88
C ARG A 221 1.46 10.61 0.97
N MET A 222 1.79 9.38 0.60
CA MET A 222 0.94 8.20 0.76
C MET A 222 1.75 7.07 1.39
N ASP A 223 1.30 6.60 2.54
CA ASP A 223 1.94 5.53 3.31
C ASP A 223 1.29 4.17 2.96
N VAL A 224 2.09 3.12 2.78
CA VAL A 224 1.64 1.75 2.53
C VAL A 224 2.29 0.82 3.53
N LEU A 225 1.45 0.11 4.32
CA LEU A 225 1.89 -0.95 5.19
C LEU A 225 2.11 -2.23 4.35
N VAL A 226 3.31 -2.79 4.45
CA VAL A 226 3.70 -4.01 3.72
C VAL A 226 3.74 -5.21 4.67
N SER A 227 4.12 -4.99 5.92
CA SER A 227 4.13 -6.03 6.95
C SER A 227 2.76 -6.69 7.09
N GLY A 228 2.74 -8.02 7.14
CA GLY A 228 1.51 -8.81 7.22
C GLY A 228 1.06 -9.42 5.89
N GLY A 229 1.92 -9.41 4.87
CA GLY A 229 1.72 -10.13 3.61
C GLY A 229 0.96 -9.31 2.57
N LEU A 230 1.51 -8.17 2.17
CA LEU A 230 0.97 -7.40 1.06
C LEU A 230 1.26 -8.12 -0.27
N GLY A 231 0.23 -8.70 -0.90
CA GLY A 231 0.38 -9.29 -2.23
C GLY A 231 0.89 -8.28 -3.26
N GLU A 232 1.74 -8.74 -4.18
CA GLU A 232 2.32 -7.89 -5.23
C GLU A 232 1.26 -7.14 -6.04
N GLU A 233 0.17 -7.81 -6.44
CA GLU A 233 -0.94 -7.17 -7.15
C GLU A 233 -1.56 -6.04 -6.32
N ASN A 234 -1.71 -6.24 -5.00
CA ASN A 234 -2.21 -5.19 -4.13
C ASN A 234 -1.21 -4.01 -4.06
N PHE A 235 0.09 -4.28 -4.03
CA PHE A 235 1.10 -3.23 -4.13
C PHE A 235 0.99 -2.45 -5.45
N ARG A 236 0.81 -3.13 -6.59
CA ARG A 236 0.55 -2.47 -7.88
C ARG A 236 -0.71 -1.61 -7.83
N GLN A 237 -1.77 -2.05 -7.14
CA GLN A 237 -2.97 -1.22 -6.93
C GLN A 237 -2.70 0.02 -6.05
N GLN A 238 -1.89 -0.11 -4.99
CA GLN A 238 -1.46 1.04 -4.19
C GLN A 238 -0.63 2.03 -5.02
N PHE A 239 0.25 1.53 -5.88
CA PHE A 239 1.04 2.36 -6.77
C PHE A 239 0.17 3.07 -7.82
N LYS A 240 -0.79 2.38 -8.43
CA LYS A 240 -1.80 3.00 -9.32
C LYS A 240 -2.56 4.11 -8.61
N LEU A 241 -3.03 3.85 -7.39
CA LEU A 241 -3.70 4.86 -6.56
C LEU A 241 -2.81 6.07 -6.30
N TRP A 242 -1.53 5.86 -5.99
CA TRP A 242 -0.56 6.94 -5.86
C TRP A 242 -0.47 7.80 -7.13
N THR A 243 -0.36 7.19 -8.32
CA THR A 243 -0.25 7.96 -9.57
C THR A 243 -1.49 8.81 -9.86
N VAL A 244 -2.69 8.31 -9.52
CA VAL A 244 -3.95 9.07 -9.64
C VAL A 244 -3.96 10.24 -8.67
N LEU A 245 -3.63 9.99 -7.39
CA LEU A 245 -3.60 11.03 -6.36
C LEU A 245 -2.53 12.09 -6.64
N LEU A 246 -1.40 11.70 -7.21
CA LEU A 246 -0.33 12.63 -7.60
C LEU A 246 -0.81 13.59 -8.68
N ASN A 247 -1.46 13.07 -9.73
CA ASN A 247 -2.00 13.88 -10.80
C ASN A 247 -3.12 14.81 -10.32
N ASP A 248 -4.06 14.28 -9.52
CA ASP A 248 -5.12 15.06 -8.89
C ASP A 248 -4.55 16.19 -8.03
N TYR A 249 -3.46 15.93 -7.29
CA TYR A 249 -2.84 16.92 -6.43
C TYR A 249 -2.16 18.02 -7.22
N VAL A 250 -1.43 17.67 -8.28
CA VAL A 250 -0.82 18.65 -9.20
C VAL A 250 -1.88 19.59 -9.78
N ALA A 251 -3.02 19.05 -10.20
CA ALA A 251 -4.15 19.87 -10.66
C ALA A 251 -4.72 20.75 -9.54
N HIS A 252 -4.91 20.19 -8.33
CA HIS A 252 -5.43 20.91 -7.17
C HIS A 252 -4.58 22.11 -6.75
N ILE A 253 -3.25 21.95 -6.76
CA ILE A 253 -2.31 23.02 -6.37
C ILE A 253 -1.93 23.93 -7.54
N GLY A 254 -2.39 23.64 -8.76
CA GLY A 254 -2.06 24.42 -9.95
C GLY A 254 -0.58 24.38 -10.34
N TRP A 255 0.13 23.29 -10.00
CA TRP A 255 1.57 23.21 -10.26
C TRP A 255 1.86 22.98 -11.75
N ARG A 256 2.87 23.69 -12.26
CA ARG A 256 3.38 23.58 -13.62
C ARG A 256 4.91 23.50 -13.55
N SER A 257 5.48 22.43 -14.13
CA SER A 257 6.93 22.17 -14.22
C SER A 257 7.65 23.22 -15.05
#